data_AF-A0A835Y9Z3-F1
#
_entry.id   AF-A0A835Y9Z3-F1
#
_cell.length_a   1.000
_cell.length_b   1.000
_cell.length_c   1.000
_cell.angle_alpha   90.00
_cell.angle_beta   90.00
_cell.angle_gamma   90.00
#
_symmetry.space_group_name_H-M   'P 1'
#
loop_
_entity.id
_entity.type
_entity.pdbx_description
1 polymer ?
#
loop_
_entity_poly.entity_id
_entity_poly.type
_entity_poly.pdbx_seq_one_letter_code
_entity_poly.pdbx_strand_id
1 'polypeptide(L)'
;MSKGVFQPVGQKRLTNIAVVRLKKHGERFEIACYKNKVGDWRSGIERDLDEVLQTTTIFHNVGKGVVAKDKELQEAFGTTDQAAICHEILSKGDLQVSDKERKAEYEHLFKDVAGVLVEKCVNPDTNRPYTLSMLERALRDIHFNLDPKKSAKQQAFEALPLLREQFPIERARMRLRLSVPAEAAQELEQLLGREAGAVQSLDVGAGGTTTVVAQVEPGVFRELHTFMQTTCRGAGRLEVLSLAVMADGATAEEFATWGAATQGSTGRGAAPAPAPAPAAAPAAVPAAGPGPGSEANVAAAAAGRAPVAVPGASSRREAGAAGGGGAVVYARGPVSALPEEHASRRERFAELDTLQPGWTVELRSRGDTVDAVFFHPSGERVGAFANARRMALAASKAAA
;
A
#
# COMPACT_ATOMS: atom_id res chain seq x y z
N MET A 1 22.86 16.01 -56.23
CA MET A 1 21.91 16.37 -55.15
C MET A 1 20.90 15.25 -54.97
N SER A 2 21.20 14.24 -54.14
CA SER A 2 20.19 13.25 -53.74
C SER A 2 19.19 13.90 -52.79
N LYS A 3 17.88 13.72 -53.05
CA LYS A 3 16.85 14.18 -52.10
C LYS A 3 16.92 13.31 -50.85
N GLY A 4 17.25 13.92 -49.71
CA GLY A 4 17.26 13.21 -48.42
C GLY A 4 15.88 12.60 -48.14
N VAL A 5 15.86 11.31 -47.84
CA VAL A 5 14.60 10.59 -47.58
C VAL A 5 14.02 11.11 -46.26
N PHE A 6 12.83 11.71 -46.30
CA PHE A 6 12.12 12.20 -45.11
C PHE A 6 11.45 11.03 -44.36
N GLN A 7 12.24 10.05 -43.96
CA GLN A 7 11.85 9.09 -42.93
C GLN A 7 11.97 9.78 -41.56
N PRO A 8 10.98 9.65 -40.66
CA PRO A 8 11.13 10.11 -39.29
C PRO A 8 12.30 9.35 -38.66
N VAL A 9 13.30 10.08 -38.14
CA VAL A 9 14.50 9.50 -37.54
C VAL A 9 14.10 8.53 -36.43
N GLY A 10 14.65 7.31 -36.44
CA GLY A 10 14.26 6.19 -35.58
C GLY A 10 14.65 6.36 -34.10
N GLN A 11 14.21 7.45 -33.45
CA GLN A 11 14.54 7.77 -32.08
C GLN A 11 13.71 6.92 -31.11
N LYS A 12 14.22 5.72 -30.77
CA LYS A 12 13.68 4.85 -29.72
C LYS A 12 13.83 5.53 -28.34
N ARG A 13 12.84 6.32 -27.94
CA ARG A 13 12.75 6.91 -26.59
C ARG A 13 12.23 5.87 -25.60
N LEU A 14 13.03 5.55 -24.59
CA LEU A 14 12.59 4.76 -23.43
C LEU A 14 11.72 5.65 -22.53
N THR A 15 10.44 5.30 -22.36
CA THR A 15 9.46 6.17 -21.69
C THR A 15 9.46 6.06 -20.16
N ASN A 16 9.93 4.94 -19.62
CA ASN A 16 9.73 4.55 -18.22
C ASN A 16 11.05 4.51 -17.44
N ILE A 17 11.90 5.54 -17.59
CA ILE A 17 13.18 5.68 -16.89
C ILE A 17 13.00 6.47 -15.58
N ALA A 18 13.65 6.01 -14.51
CA ALA A 18 14.09 6.87 -13.39
C ALA A 18 15.53 7.32 -13.63
N VAL A 19 15.84 8.58 -13.29
CA VAL A 19 17.21 9.11 -13.36
C VAL A 19 17.73 9.31 -11.93
N VAL A 20 18.81 8.59 -11.60
CA VAL A 20 19.61 8.88 -10.40
C VAL A 20 20.80 9.74 -10.83
N ARG A 21 21.07 10.82 -10.11
CA ARG A 21 22.07 11.84 -10.45
C ARG A 21 23.07 12.00 -9.31
N LEU A 22 24.37 11.94 -9.63
CA LEU A 22 25.45 12.32 -8.73
C LEU A 22 26.19 13.54 -9.30
N LYS A 23 26.61 14.47 -8.44
CA LYS A 23 27.52 15.56 -8.81
C LYS A 23 28.87 15.32 -8.12
N LYS A 24 29.94 15.15 -8.90
CA LYS A 24 31.28 14.76 -8.41
C LYS A 24 32.33 15.49 -9.26
N HIS A 25 33.40 15.99 -8.64
CA HIS A 25 34.43 16.83 -9.30
C HIS A 25 33.89 18.01 -10.14
N GLY A 26 32.74 18.58 -9.72
CA GLY A 26 32.05 19.68 -10.43
C GLY A 26 31.11 19.23 -11.55
N GLU A 27 31.41 18.09 -12.18
CA GLU A 27 30.60 17.47 -13.23
C GLU A 27 29.35 16.75 -12.69
N ARG A 28 28.46 16.37 -13.62
CA ARG A 28 27.21 15.65 -13.36
C ARG A 28 27.25 14.30 -14.06
N PHE A 29 26.88 13.27 -13.34
CA PHE A 29 26.75 11.90 -13.82
C PHE A 29 25.31 11.42 -13.52
N GLU A 30 24.70 10.76 -14.48
CA GLU A 30 23.32 10.30 -14.48
C GLU A 30 23.27 8.86 -14.99
N ILE A 31 22.49 8.01 -14.32
CA ILE A 31 22.24 6.62 -14.73
C ILE A 31 20.75 6.39 -15.00
N ALA A 32 20.44 5.45 -15.89
CA ALA A 32 19.08 5.11 -16.29
C ALA A 32 18.61 3.85 -15.54
N CYS A 33 17.66 4.00 -14.62
CA CYS A 33 17.16 2.93 -13.77
C CYS A 33 15.67 2.65 -14.03
N TYR A 34 15.17 1.49 -13.59
CA TYR A 34 13.74 1.27 -13.44
C TYR A 34 13.22 1.97 -12.17
N LYS A 35 12.01 2.55 -12.23
CA LYS A 35 11.51 3.48 -11.20
C LYS A 35 11.44 2.89 -9.79
N ASN A 36 10.78 1.75 -9.64
CA ASN A 36 10.53 1.15 -8.33
C ASN A 36 11.83 0.60 -7.72
N LYS A 37 12.62 -0.07 -8.58
CA LYS A 37 13.84 -0.82 -8.28
C LYS A 37 14.93 -0.03 -7.54
N VAL A 38 15.00 1.30 -7.71
CA VAL A 38 15.95 2.16 -6.97
C VAL A 38 15.61 2.23 -5.47
N GLY A 39 14.33 2.14 -5.10
CA GLY A 39 13.90 2.05 -3.70
C GLY A 39 14.25 0.70 -3.08
N ASP A 40 14.01 -0.38 -3.84
CA ASP A 40 14.28 -1.76 -3.41
C ASP A 40 15.80 -2.00 -3.21
N TRP A 41 16.63 -1.45 -4.11
CA TRP A 41 18.10 -1.41 -3.97
C TRP A 41 18.55 -0.69 -2.70
N ARG A 42 18.01 0.50 -2.42
CA ARG A 42 18.32 1.29 -1.21
C ARG A 42 17.86 0.62 0.07
N SER A 43 16.83 -0.22 -0.02
CA SER A 43 16.31 -1.04 1.06
C SER A 43 17.08 -2.36 1.23
N GLY A 44 18.03 -2.67 0.34
CA GLY A 44 18.85 -3.89 0.37
C GLY A 44 18.09 -5.18 0.00
N ILE A 45 16.87 -5.04 -0.53
CA ILE A 45 15.98 -6.14 -0.96
C ILE A 45 16.56 -6.79 -2.22
N GLU A 46 16.98 -5.96 -3.17
CA GLU A 46 17.56 -6.39 -4.44
C GLU A 46 19.05 -6.05 -4.53
N ARG A 47 19.82 -6.92 -5.20
CA ARG A 47 21.30 -6.90 -5.17
C ARG A 47 21.97 -7.13 -6.53
N ASP A 48 21.19 -7.35 -7.58
CA ASP A 48 21.67 -7.40 -8.96
C ASP A 48 21.56 -6.00 -9.59
N LEU A 49 22.54 -5.61 -10.42
CA LEU A 49 22.48 -4.33 -11.15
C LEU A 49 21.60 -4.46 -12.40
N ASP A 50 21.58 -5.61 -13.06
CA ASP A 50 20.92 -5.78 -14.36
C ASP A 50 19.38 -5.75 -14.25
N GLU A 51 18.83 -5.96 -13.04
CA GLU A 51 17.40 -5.78 -12.76
C GLU A 51 17.04 -4.32 -12.36
N VAL A 52 18.01 -3.54 -11.84
CA VAL A 52 17.79 -2.15 -11.40
C VAL A 52 18.06 -1.15 -12.52
N LEU A 53 19.08 -1.40 -13.36
CA LEU A 53 19.52 -0.54 -14.44
C LEU A 53 18.85 -0.92 -15.77
N GLN A 54 18.60 0.08 -16.63
CA GLN A 54 18.21 -0.18 -18.03
C GLN A 54 19.43 -0.29 -18.95
N THR A 55 20.57 0.26 -18.54
CA THR A 55 21.87 0.16 -19.21
C THR A 55 22.97 0.50 -18.19
N THR A 56 24.09 -0.21 -18.24
CA THR A 56 25.26 0.00 -17.37
C THR A 56 26.09 1.24 -17.74
N THR A 57 25.84 1.88 -18.88
CA THR A 57 26.58 3.06 -19.34
C THR A 57 26.20 4.32 -18.57
N ILE A 58 27.19 5.09 -18.15
CA ILE A 58 27.01 6.35 -17.41
C ILE A 58 26.87 7.53 -18.38
N PHE A 59 25.92 8.42 -18.11
CA PHE A 59 25.63 9.60 -18.93
C PHE A 59 25.94 10.89 -18.18
N HIS A 60 26.27 11.98 -18.87
CA HIS A 60 26.12 13.33 -18.31
C HIS A 60 24.67 13.80 -18.35
N ASN A 61 23.89 13.30 -19.31
CA ASN A 61 22.46 13.54 -19.38
C ASN A 61 21.70 12.40 -20.06
N VAL A 62 20.91 11.65 -19.28
CA VAL A 62 20.15 10.49 -19.78
C VAL A 62 19.10 10.93 -20.82
N GLY A 63 18.39 12.03 -20.56
CA GLY A 63 17.35 12.55 -21.46
C GLY A 63 17.84 13.02 -22.84
N LYS A 64 19.14 13.30 -22.98
CA LYS A 64 19.80 13.64 -24.26
C LYS A 64 20.67 12.50 -24.81
N GLY A 65 20.87 11.40 -24.08
CA GLY A 65 21.76 10.31 -24.46
C GLY A 65 23.24 10.68 -24.51
N VAL A 66 23.68 11.68 -23.76
CA VAL A 66 25.08 12.13 -23.75
C VAL A 66 25.88 11.28 -22.76
N VAL A 67 26.64 10.31 -23.27
CA VAL A 67 27.52 9.40 -22.50
C VAL A 67 28.70 10.19 -21.91
N ALA A 68 29.16 9.83 -20.71
CA ALA A 68 30.38 10.38 -20.10
C ALA A 68 31.63 9.66 -20.64
N LYS A 69 32.79 10.34 -20.76
CA LYS A 69 34.00 9.70 -21.28
C LYS A 69 34.79 9.01 -20.17
N ASP A 70 35.48 7.93 -20.51
CA ASP A 70 36.31 7.15 -19.59
C ASP A 70 37.34 8.01 -18.82
N LYS A 71 37.84 9.10 -19.42
CA LYS A 71 38.73 10.07 -18.74
C LYS A 71 38.01 10.83 -17.62
N GLU A 72 36.82 11.36 -17.91
CA GLU A 72 35.99 12.09 -16.94
C GLU A 72 35.53 11.15 -15.81
N LEU A 73 35.24 9.88 -16.13
CA LEU A 73 34.96 8.84 -15.14
C LEU A 73 36.21 8.53 -14.28
N GLN A 74 37.38 8.36 -14.88
CA GLN A 74 38.62 8.08 -14.17
C GLN A 74 39.04 9.24 -13.24
N GLU A 75 38.86 10.49 -13.68
CA GLU A 75 39.13 11.70 -12.87
C GLU A 75 38.11 11.88 -11.74
N ALA A 76 36.83 11.59 -11.97
CA ALA A 76 35.79 11.78 -10.96
C ALA A 76 35.61 10.61 -9.98
N PHE A 77 35.96 9.38 -10.39
CA PHE A 77 35.72 8.15 -9.61
C PHE A 77 36.98 7.35 -9.28
N GLY A 78 38.12 7.62 -9.92
CA GLY A 78 39.36 6.86 -9.71
C GLY A 78 39.35 5.45 -10.33
N THR A 79 38.29 5.09 -11.04
CA THR A 79 38.14 3.80 -11.74
C THR A 79 37.48 4.02 -13.11
N THR A 80 37.74 3.08 -14.03
CA THR A 80 37.07 3.01 -15.34
C THR A 80 35.93 1.97 -15.36
N ASP A 81 35.78 1.16 -14.29
CA ASP A 81 34.69 0.17 -14.21
C ASP A 81 33.32 0.85 -14.02
N GLN A 82 32.46 0.68 -15.02
CA GLN A 82 31.12 1.25 -15.04
C GLN A 82 30.20 0.60 -14.00
N ALA A 83 30.41 -0.66 -13.62
CA ALA A 83 29.60 -1.34 -12.61
C ALA A 83 29.85 -0.77 -11.19
N ALA A 84 31.12 -0.68 -10.77
CA ALA A 84 31.50 -0.03 -9.51
C ALA A 84 31.02 1.43 -9.44
N ILE A 85 31.10 2.19 -10.54
CA ILE A 85 30.59 3.56 -10.60
C ILE A 85 29.06 3.59 -10.44
N CYS A 86 28.33 2.67 -11.08
CA CYS A 86 26.88 2.58 -10.91
C CYS A 86 26.47 2.30 -9.45
N HIS A 87 27.21 1.47 -8.71
CA HIS A 87 26.98 1.29 -7.27
C HIS A 87 27.19 2.59 -6.46
N GLU A 88 28.24 3.38 -6.76
CA GLU A 88 28.44 4.67 -6.07
C GLU A 88 27.33 5.69 -6.42
N ILE A 89 26.87 5.73 -7.67
CA ILE A 89 25.78 6.62 -8.10
C ILE A 89 24.43 6.18 -7.50
N LEU A 90 24.11 4.89 -7.45
CA LEU A 90 22.88 4.36 -6.82
C LEU A 90 22.81 4.68 -5.32
N SER A 91 23.94 4.56 -4.62
CA SER A 91 24.04 4.75 -3.16
C SER A 91 24.16 6.21 -2.73
N LYS A 92 24.94 7.04 -3.42
CA LYS A 92 25.21 8.44 -3.05
C LYS A 92 24.44 9.48 -3.86
N GLY A 93 23.87 9.12 -5.02
CA GLY A 93 23.17 10.04 -5.90
C GLY A 93 21.75 10.38 -5.45
N ASP A 94 21.20 11.48 -5.97
CA ASP A 94 19.81 11.86 -5.78
C ASP A 94 18.92 11.18 -6.83
N LEU A 95 17.89 10.45 -6.38
CA LEU A 95 16.84 9.93 -7.25
C LEU A 95 15.87 11.07 -7.61
N GLN A 96 15.72 11.36 -8.91
CA GLN A 96 14.74 12.34 -9.37
C GLN A 96 13.33 11.73 -9.44
N VAL A 97 12.66 11.66 -8.28
CA VAL A 97 11.24 11.31 -8.17
C VAL A 97 10.35 12.33 -8.91
N SER A 98 9.27 11.87 -9.52
CA SER A 98 8.22 12.73 -10.10
C SER A 98 7.40 13.41 -9.00
N ASP A 99 6.83 14.58 -9.26
CA ASP A 99 5.95 15.26 -8.30
C ASP A 99 4.70 14.44 -7.94
N LYS A 100 4.26 13.55 -8.85
CA LYS A 100 3.20 12.56 -8.56
C LYS A 100 3.65 11.48 -7.59
N GLU A 101 4.89 11.00 -7.74
CA GLU A 101 5.50 9.98 -6.88
C GLU A 101 5.75 10.58 -5.48
N ARG A 102 6.37 11.77 -5.40
CA ARG A 102 6.55 12.52 -4.15
C ARG A 102 5.22 12.80 -3.43
N LYS A 103 4.13 13.10 -4.15
CA LYS A 103 2.81 13.31 -3.55
C LYS A 103 2.21 12.00 -3.00
N ALA A 104 2.40 10.88 -3.70
CA ALA A 104 1.97 9.57 -3.21
C ALA A 104 2.78 9.11 -1.98
N GLU A 105 4.10 9.31 -1.98
CA GLU A 105 4.97 9.08 -0.83
C GLU A 105 4.54 9.93 0.37
N TYR A 106 4.26 11.22 0.16
CA TYR A 106 3.77 12.11 1.21
C TYR A 106 2.39 11.68 1.76
N GLU A 107 1.45 11.31 0.89
CA GLU A 107 0.13 10.81 1.30
C GLU A 107 0.20 9.46 2.02
N HIS A 108 1.18 8.61 1.70
CA HIS A 108 1.44 7.36 2.43
C HIS A 108 1.99 7.66 3.82
N LEU A 109 3.08 8.43 3.91
CA LEU A 109 3.70 8.83 5.18
C LEU A 109 2.69 9.56 6.10
N PHE A 110 1.81 10.37 5.53
CA PHE A 110 0.75 11.06 6.25
C PHE A 110 -0.28 10.08 6.88
N LYS A 111 -0.63 9.01 6.16
CA LYS A 111 -1.48 7.93 6.68
C LYS A 111 -0.77 7.08 7.72
N ASP A 112 0.53 6.81 7.54
CA ASP A 112 1.33 6.09 8.53
C ASP A 112 1.40 6.86 9.86
N VAL A 113 1.64 8.17 9.80
CA VAL A 113 1.65 9.07 10.98
C VAL A 113 0.28 9.12 11.65
N ALA A 114 -0.80 9.27 10.87
CA ALA A 114 -2.16 9.23 11.40
C ALA A 114 -2.50 7.88 12.04
N GLY A 115 -2.05 6.76 11.44
CA GLY A 115 -2.23 5.40 11.97
C GLY A 115 -1.49 5.17 13.30
N VAL A 116 -0.26 5.66 13.43
CA VAL A 116 0.47 5.63 14.72
C VAL A 116 -0.25 6.45 15.79
N LEU A 117 -0.87 7.59 15.43
CA LEU A 117 -1.68 8.37 16.36
C LEU A 117 -2.96 7.60 16.79
N VAL A 118 -3.67 6.93 15.87
CA VAL A 118 -4.82 6.05 16.22
C VAL A 118 -4.40 4.97 17.23
N GLU A 119 -3.25 4.34 17.02
CA GLU A 119 -2.76 3.23 17.84
C GLU A 119 -2.20 3.66 19.23
N LYS A 120 -1.97 4.96 19.45
CA LYS A 120 -1.25 5.49 20.62
C LYS A 120 -1.93 6.66 21.34
N CYS A 121 -3.05 7.17 20.83
CA CYS A 121 -3.73 8.34 21.38
C CYS A 121 -5.23 8.11 21.58
N VAL A 122 -5.79 8.74 22.61
CA VAL A 122 -7.21 8.67 22.95
C VAL A 122 -7.76 10.07 23.24
N ASN A 123 -9.08 10.20 23.17
CA ASN A 123 -9.78 11.33 23.78
C ASN A 123 -9.75 11.15 25.32
N PRO A 124 -9.33 12.17 26.12
CA PRO A 124 -9.19 12.03 27.57
C PRO A 124 -10.54 11.88 28.28
N ASP A 125 -11.59 12.53 27.79
CA ASP A 125 -12.92 12.56 28.43
C ASP A 125 -13.66 11.22 28.31
N THR A 126 -13.52 10.55 27.16
CA THR A 126 -14.26 9.33 26.78
C THR A 126 -13.40 8.07 26.77
N ASN A 127 -12.07 8.19 26.83
CA ASN A 127 -11.10 7.09 26.74
C ASN A 127 -11.28 6.19 25.50
N ARG A 128 -11.84 6.76 24.42
CA ARG A 128 -12.01 6.13 23.11
C ARG A 128 -10.89 6.56 22.14
N PRO A 129 -10.46 5.67 21.22
CA PRO A 129 -9.53 6.05 20.15
C PRO A 129 -10.20 6.98 19.14
N TYR A 130 -9.40 7.82 18.50
CA TYR A 130 -9.85 8.61 17.36
C TYR A 130 -9.83 7.79 16.07
N THR A 131 -10.72 8.11 15.13
CA THR A 131 -10.71 7.47 13.80
C THR A 131 -9.58 8.04 12.93
N LEU A 132 -9.05 7.23 12.00
CA LEU A 132 -8.00 7.64 11.08
C LEU A 132 -8.38 8.94 10.33
N SER A 133 -9.61 9.03 9.83
CA SER A 133 -10.12 10.19 9.10
C SER A 133 -10.20 11.47 9.93
N MET A 134 -10.42 11.37 11.25
CA MET A 134 -10.41 12.52 12.16
C MET A 134 -8.98 13.03 12.38
N LEU A 135 -8.03 12.12 12.63
CA LEU A 135 -6.61 12.49 12.82
C LEU A 135 -5.96 12.96 11.52
N GLU A 136 -6.29 12.34 10.39
CA GLU A 136 -5.91 12.83 9.05
C GLU A 136 -6.40 14.25 8.80
N ARG A 137 -7.61 14.60 9.24
CA ARG A 137 -8.13 15.96 9.13
C ARG A 137 -7.41 16.90 10.09
N ALA A 138 -7.28 16.55 11.37
CA ALA A 138 -6.60 17.39 12.36
C ALA A 138 -5.15 17.71 11.95
N LEU A 139 -4.40 16.73 11.43
CA LEU A 139 -3.04 16.92 10.90
C LEU A 139 -2.99 17.85 9.67
N ARG A 140 -4.03 17.88 8.83
CA ARG A 140 -4.17 18.85 7.73
C ARG A 140 -4.54 20.23 8.25
N ASP A 141 -5.46 20.31 9.21
CA ASP A 141 -5.94 21.57 9.80
C ASP A 141 -4.80 22.30 10.57
N ILE A 142 -3.91 21.57 11.26
CA ILE A 142 -2.67 22.15 11.85
C ILE A 142 -1.52 22.37 10.85
N HIS A 143 -1.70 22.04 9.57
CA HIS A 143 -0.71 22.24 8.49
C HIS A 143 0.68 21.61 8.79
N PHE A 144 0.71 20.41 9.39
CA PHE A 144 1.97 19.77 9.78
C PHE A 144 2.81 19.32 8.57
N ASN A 145 4.04 19.80 8.49
CA ASN A 145 5.00 19.45 7.43
C ASN A 145 5.73 18.15 7.79
N LEU A 146 5.57 17.11 6.97
CA LEU A 146 6.24 15.82 7.15
C LEU A 146 7.62 15.78 6.49
N ASP A 147 8.59 15.20 7.21
CA ASP A 147 9.95 14.94 6.77
C ASP A 147 10.07 13.48 6.26
N PRO A 148 10.28 13.22 4.96
CA PRO A 148 10.48 11.85 4.45
C PRO A 148 11.75 11.14 4.98
N LYS A 149 12.60 11.85 5.74
CA LYS A 149 13.82 11.31 6.36
C LYS A 149 13.62 10.85 7.81
N LYS A 150 12.52 11.23 8.48
CA LYS A 150 12.20 10.82 9.85
C LYS A 150 11.25 9.63 9.83
N SER A 151 11.31 8.76 10.84
CA SER A 151 10.30 7.70 10.98
C SER A 151 8.90 8.29 11.26
N ALA A 152 7.84 7.68 10.73
CA ALA A 152 6.46 8.09 10.99
C ALA A 152 6.15 8.15 12.51
N LYS A 153 6.70 7.21 13.28
CA LYS A 153 6.55 7.16 14.75
C LYS A 153 7.19 8.36 15.46
N GLN A 154 8.34 8.84 15.00
CA GLN A 154 8.93 10.07 15.54
C GLN A 154 8.07 11.29 15.19
N GLN A 155 7.63 11.40 13.94
CA GLN A 155 6.81 12.51 13.46
C GLN A 155 5.43 12.58 14.16
N ALA A 156 4.82 11.44 14.48
CA ALA A 156 3.61 11.37 15.29
C ALA A 156 3.79 11.99 16.70
N PHE A 157 4.94 11.75 17.35
CA PHE A 157 5.24 12.38 18.65
C PHE A 157 5.66 13.86 18.53
N GLU A 158 6.26 14.28 17.41
CA GLU A 158 6.52 15.70 17.11
C GLU A 158 5.21 16.47 16.82
N ALA A 159 4.20 15.82 16.24
CA ALA A 159 2.88 16.41 15.97
C ALA A 159 1.94 16.46 17.21
N LEU A 160 2.11 15.55 18.18
CA LEU A 160 1.17 15.39 19.30
C LEU A 160 0.96 16.67 20.15
N PRO A 161 2.00 17.47 20.48
CA PRO A 161 1.79 18.73 21.22
C PRO A 161 0.99 19.76 20.42
N LEU A 162 1.26 19.86 19.11
CA LEU A 162 0.59 20.80 18.21
C LEU A 162 -0.90 20.44 18.02
N LEU A 163 -1.20 19.14 17.94
CA LEU A 163 -2.59 18.67 17.93
C LEU A 163 -3.32 18.98 19.24
N ARG A 164 -2.62 18.94 20.39
CA ARG A 164 -3.20 19.20 21.72
C ARG A 164 -3.67 20.65 21.92
N GLU A 165 -3.10 21.61 21.20
CA GLU A 165 -3.54 23.02 21.26
C GLU A 165 -4.94 23.24 20.65
N GLN A 166 -5.33 22.42 19.68
CA GLN A 166 -6.59 22.56 18.92
C GLN A 166 -7.59 21.43 19.19
N PHE A 167 -7.15 20.31 19.78
CA PHE A 167 -7.95 19.09 19.89
C PHE A 167 -7.62 18.33 21.20
N PRO A 168 -8.61 17.82 21.95
CA PRO A 168 -8.37 17.13 23.21
C PRO A 168 -7.76 15.74 22.95
N ILE A 169 -6.42 15.66 22.90
CA ILE A 169 -5.68 14.43 22.61
C ILE A 169 -4.62 14.13 23.67
N GLU A 170 -4.77 12.97 24.31
CA GLU A 170 -3.83 12.42 25.28
C GLU A 170 -3.20 11.12 24.72
N ARG A 171 -2.03 10.77 25.22
CA ARG A 171 -1.38 9.50 24.92
C ARG A 171 -2.06 8.38 25.71
N ALA A 172 -2.33 7.25 25.08
CA ALA A 172 -2.95 6.12 25.77
C ALA A 172 -2.08 5.64 26.95
N ARG A 173 -2.68 5.57 28.13
CA ARG A 173 -2.02 5.12 29.36
C ARG A 173 -1.88 3.59 29.35
N MET A 174 -0.78 3.06 29.86
CA MET A 174 -0.50 1.62 29.98
C MET A 174 -1.06 1.06 31.28
N ARG A 175 -1.62 -0.16 31.25
CA ARG A 175 -1.98 -0.89 32.48
C ARG A 175 -0.80 -1.74 32.90
N LEU A 176 -0.21 -1.43 34.04
CA LEU A 176 0.87 -2.21 34.65
C LEU A 176 0.35 -2.96 35.87
N ARG A 177 0.87 -4.18 36.07
CA ARG A 177 0.82 -4.90 37.35
C ARG A 177 2.23 -4.89 37.94
N LEU A 178 2.34 -4.29 39.11
CA LEU A 178 3.59 -4.13 39.85
C LEU A 178 3.51 -5.01 41.09
N SER A 179 4.34 -6.04 41.18
CA SER A 179 4.48 -6.86 42.40
C SER A 179 5.74 -6.43 43.13
N VAL A 180 5.61 -6.00 44.38
CA VAL A 180 6.71 -5.50 45.23
C VAL A 180 6.63 -6.08 46.65
N PRO A 181 7.75 -6.17 47.39
CA PRO A 181 7.71 -6.46 48.83
C PRO A 181 6.92 -5.39 49.59
N ALA A 182 6.24 -5.77 50.67
CA ALA A 182 5.44 -4.84 51.48
C ALA A 182 6.23 -3.61 51.99
N GLU A 183 7.52 -3.78 52.27
CA GLU A 183 8.44 -2.69 52.69
C GLU A 183 8.54 -1.56 51.66
N ALA A 184 8.47 -1.87 50.36
CA ALA A 184 8.61 -0.90 49.26
C ALA A 184 7.27 -0.38 48.72
N ALA A 185 6.13 -0.86 49.24
CA ALA A 185 4.81 -0.52 48.71
C ALA A 185 4.46 0.96 48.89
N GLN A 186 4.77 1.55 50.06
CA GLN A 186 4.47 2.97 50.34
C GLN A 186 5.31 3.94 49.50
N GLU A 187 6.58 3.62 49.23
CA GLU A 187 7.41 4.40 48.31
C GLU A 187 6.89 4.30 46.86
N LEU A 188 6.43 3.11 46.46
CA LEU A 188 5.83 2.91 45.14
C LEU A 188 4.54 3.74 44.96
N GLU A 189 3.65 3.75 45.95
CA GLU A 189 2.43 4.56 45.92
C GLU A 189 2.73 6.07 45.85
N GLN A 190 3.74 6.54 46.60
CA GLN A 190 4.18 7.95 46.52
C GLN A 190 4.74 8.29 45.15
N LEU A 191 5.52 7.39 44.53
CA LEU A 191 6.06 7.60 43.19
C LEU A 191 4.96 7.59 42.12
N LEU A 192 3.99 6.66 42.20
CA LEU A 192 2.83 6.67 41.31
C LEU A 192 1.98 7.94 41.47
N GLY A 193 1.76 8.39 42.71
CA GLY A 193 1.04 9.63 42.99
C GLY A 193 1.73 10.88 42.45
N ARG A 194 3.08 10.91 42.46
CA ARG A 194 3.89 12.00 41.88
C ARG A 194 3.80 12.00 40.36
N GLU A 195 3.87 10.83 39.73
CA GLU A 195 3.89 10.65 38.27
C GLU A 195 2.48 10.50 37.64
N ALA A 196 1.45 11.04 38.29
CA ALA A 196 0.04 11.03 37.85
C ALA A 196 -0.53 9.62 37.50
N GLY A 197 0.02 8.58 38.10
CA GLY A 197 -0.39 7.19 37.91
C GLY A 197 -1.69 6.87 38.66
N ALA A 198 -2.76 6.56 37.93
CA ALA A 198 -4.04 6.18 38.53
C ALA A 198 -3.99 4.71 38.99
N VAL A 199 -3.83 4.52 40.30
CA VAL A 199 -3.96 3.19 40.94
C VAL A 199 -5.40 2.71 40.82
N GLN A 200 -5.61 1.53 40.24
CA GLN A 200 -6.94 0.94 40.05
C GLN A 200 -7.28 -0.13 41.11
N SER A 201 -6.28 -0.88 41.57
CA SER A 201 -6.47 -1.87 42.63
C SER A 201 -5.16 -2.15 43.36
N LEU A 202 -5.22 -2.13 44.69
CA LEU A 202 -4.18 -2.61 45.59
C LEU A 202 -4.62 -3.96 46.16
N ASP A 203 -3.83 -5.00 45.94
CA ASP A 203 -4.07 -6.35 46.47
C ASP A 203 -2.87 -6.78 47.33
N VAL A 204 -3.09 -6.88 48.64
CA VAL A 204 -2.05 -7.19 49.64
C VAL A 204 -2.05 -8.70 49.86
N GLY A 205 -1.13 -9.39 49.19
CA GLY A 205 -1.00 -10.84 49.27
C GLY A 205 -0.53 -11.30 50.66
N ALA A 206 -1.16 -12.34 51.19
CA ALA A 206 -0.87 -12.90 52.52
C ALA A 206 0.57 -13.47 52.70
N GLY A 207 1.41 -13.41 51.66
CA GLY A 207 2.82 -13.82 51.66
C GLY A 207 3.83 -12.66 51.75
N GLY A 208 3.40 -11.44 52.12
CA GLY A 208 4.31 -10.29 52.27
C GLY A 208 4.64 -9.55 50.96
N THR A 209 3.97 -9.89 49.87
CA THR A 209 4.07 -9.21 48.57
C THR A 209 2.79 -8.46 48.25
N THR A 210 2.93 -7.22 47.80
CA THR A 210 1.82 -6.34 47.43
C THR A 210 1.76 -6.22 45.91
N THR A 211 0.59 -6.50 45.34
CA THR A 211 0.29 -6.28 43.92
C THR A 211 -0.43 -4.94 43.76
N VAL A 212 0.16 -4.03 43.00
CA VAL A 212 -0.49 -2.79 42.56
C VAL A 212 -0.85 -2.92 41.07
N VAL A 213 -2.09 -2.64 40.71
CA VAL A 213 -2.48 -2.44 39.29
C VAL A 213 -2.73 -0.95 39.07
N ALA A 214 -2.03 -0.37 38.11
CA ALA A 214 -2.04 1.07 37.86
C ALA A 214 -2.08 1.41 36.36
N GLN A 215 -2.71 2.54 36.03
CA GLN A 215 -2.61 3.20 34.73
C GLN A 215 -1.58 4.31 34.77
N VAL A 216 -0.54 4.23 33.94
CA VAL A 216 0.56 5.21 33.88
C VAL A 216 0.84 5.65 32.46
N GLU A 217 1.39 6.85 32.26
CA GLU A 217 1.90 7.23 30.93
C GLU A 217 3.12 6.37 30.53
N PRO A 218 3.29 6.02 29.24
CA PRO A 218 4.42 5.21 28.78
C PRO A 218 5.82 5.80 29.02
N GLY A 219 5.94 7.09 29.35
CA GLY A 219 7.23 7.70 29.73
C GLY A 219 7.70 7.24 31.12
N VAL A 220 6.77 7.17 32.07
CA VAL A 220 7.00 6.84 33.49
C VAL A 220 7.50 5.40 33.68
N PHE A 221 7.21 4.50 32.71
CA PHE A 221 7.65 3.11 32.70
C PHE A 221 9.15 2.92 33.00
N ARG A 222 10.01 3.81 32.48
CA ARG A 222 11.47 3.72 32.71
C ARG A 222 11.82 3.96 34.18
N GLU A 223 11.20 4.93 34.82
CA GLU A 223 11.46 5.28 36.22
C GLU A 223 10.92 4.20 37.16
N LEU A 224 9.74 3.66 36.88
CA LEU A 224 9.17 2.50 37.59
C LEU A 224 10.09 1.28 37.53
N HIS A 225 10.61 0.96 36.34
CA HIS A 225 11.56 -0.13 36.16
C HIS A 225 12.86 0.10 36.96
N THR A 226 13.42 1.31 36.93
CA THR A 226 14.61 1.65 37.73
C THR A 226 14.32 1.58 39.23
N PHE A 227 13.19 2.10 39.71
CA PHE A 227 12.76 1.99 41.11
C PHE A 227 12.65 0.52 41.57
N MET A 228 12.06 -0.36 40.76
CA MET A 228 11.94 -1.79 41.08
C MET A 228 13.29 -2.53 41.05
N GLN A 229 14.27 -2.05 40.27
CA GLN A 229 15.64 -2.58 40.33
C GLN A 229 16.41 -2.07 41.57
N THR A 230 16.32 -0.78 41.89
CA THR A 230 17.07 -0.15 42.98
C THR A 230 16.46 -0.40 44.36
N THR A 231 15.21 0.04 44.59
CA THR A 231 14.55 -0.06 45.91
C THR A 231 14.20 -1.50 46.24
N CYS A 232 13.56 -2.24 45.32
CA CYS A 232 13.19 -3.64 45.56
C CYS A 232 14.36 -4.62 45.34
N ARG A 233 15.58 -4.14 45.07
CA ARG A 233 16.81 -4.95 44.82
C ARG A 233 16.62 -6.07 43.78
N GLY A 234 15.74 -5.89 42.80
CA GLY A 234 15.40 -6.89 41.79
C GLY A 234 14.40 -7.98 42.23
N ALA A 235 13.87 -7.94 43.46
CA ALA A 235 12.80 -8.84 43.91
C ALA A 235 11.40 -8.41 43.43
N GLY A 236 11.26 -7.20 42.87
CA GLY A 236 10.01 -6.71 42.29
C GLY A 236 9.78 -7.26 40.87
N ARG A 237 8.55 -7.69 40.57
CA ARG A 237 8.13 -8.21 39.26
C ARG A 237 7.16 -7.24 38.59
N LEU A 238 7.58 -6.65 37.47
CA LEU A 238 6.77 -5.76 36.63
C LEU A 238 6.16 -6.55 35.48
N GLU A 239 4.84 -6.47 35.30
CA GLU A 239 4.12 -7.05 34.17
C GLU A 239 3.29 -5.97 33.46
N VAL A 240 3.32 -5.97 32.13
CA VAL A 240 2.44 -5.12 31.31
C VAL A 240 1.14 -5.89 31.06
N LEU A 241 0.02 -5.43 31.62
CA LEU A 241 -1.29 -6.01 31.36
C LEU A 241 -1.90 -5.47 30.05
N SER A 242 -1.68 -4.19 29.74
CA SER A 242 -2.02 -3.61 28.44
C SER A 242 -1.09 -2.47 28.04
N LEU A 243 -0.72 -2.46 26.76
CA LEU A 243 0.07 -1.41 26.11
C LEU A 243 -0.72 -0.11 25.87
N ALA A 244 -2.06 -0.17 25.91
CA ALA A 244 -2.96 0.97 25.78
C ALA A 244 -4.31 0.62 26.43
N VAL A 245 -4.68 1.33 27.50
CA VAL A 245 -6.04 1.24 28.05
C VAL A 245 -6.94 2.19 27.29
N MET A 246 -7.59 1.66 26.27
CA MET A 246 -8.87 2.20 25.80
C MET A 246 -9.97 1.63 26.70
N ALA A 247 -11.14 2.26 26.73
CA ALA A 247 -12.29 1.64 27.40
C ALA A 247 -12.73 0.38 26.62
N ASP A 248 -12.76 -0.78 27.29
CA ASP A 248 -13.26 -2.05 26.73
C ASP A 248 -14.77 -1.93 26.43
N GLY A 249 -15.09 -1.52 25.20
CA GLY A 249 -16.44 -1.17 24.73
C GLY A 249 -16.44 -0.69 23.28
N ALA A 250 -15.63 -1.38 22.46
CA ALA A 250 -15.49 -1.23 21.02
C ALA A 250 -14.76 -2.45 20.41
N THR A 251 -15.33 -3.66 20.56
CA THR A 251 -14.97 -4.72 19.59
C THR A 251 -15.39 -4.25 18.20
N ALA A 252 -14.73 -4.72 17.14
CA ALA A 252 -15.03 -4.30 15.77
C ALA A 252 -16.46 -4.66 15.29
N GLU A 253 -17.19 -5.41 16.10
CA GLU A 253 -18.54 -5.91 15.85
C GLU A 253 -19.62 -4.85 16.13
N GLU A 254 -19.47 -4.02 17.18
CA GLU A 254 -20.49 -3.02 17.54
C GLU A 254 -20.64 -1.89 16.50
N PHE A 255 -19.56 -1.57 15.77
CA PHE A 255 -19.62 -0.64 14.65
C PHE A 255 -20.31 -1.23 13.40
N ALA A 256 -20.43 -2.56 13.29
CA ALA A 256 -21.20 -3.19 12.21
C ALA A 256 -22.71 -3.12 12.49
N THR A 257 -23.14 -3.21 13.76
CA THR A 257 -24.56 -3.29 14.12
C THR A 257 -25.35 -2.02 13.78
N TRP A 258 -24.74 -0.84 13.86
CA TRP A 258 -25.40 0.43 13.49
C TRP A 258 -25.66 0.57 11.98
N GLY A 259 -24.96 -0.22 11.14
CA GLY A 259 -25.22 -0.30 9.70
C GLY A 259 -26.38 -1.23 9.30
N ALA A 260 -26.91 -2.02 10.24
CA ALA A 260 -27.84 -3.12 9.95
C ALA A 260 -29.30 -2.83 10.38
N ALA A 261 -29.63 -1.61 10.82
CA ALA A 261 -30.91 -1.27 11.44
C ALA A 261 -32.06 -0.90 10.47
N THR A 262 -31.96 -1.20 9.16
CA THR A 262 -33.00 -0.88 8.17
C THR A 262 -33.24 -1.96 7.11
N GLN A 263 -33.70 -3.15 7.53
CA GLN A 263 -34.78 -3.94 6.86
C GLN A 263 -35.04 -5.23 7.64
N GLY A 264 -36.28 -5.73 7.60
CA GLY A 264 -36.73 -6.81 8.49
C GLY A 264 -36.95 -8.16 7.80
N SER A 265 -36.79 -9.23 8.60
CA SER A 265 -37.50 -10.51 8.50
C SER A 265 -37.75 -11.13 7.11
N THR A 266 -36.97 -12.15 6.75
CA THR A 266 -37.48 -13.54 6.55
C THR A 266 -36.34 -14.53 6.30
N GLY A 267 -36.56 -15.81 6.62
CA GLY A 267 -35.67 -16.92 6.19
C GLY A 267 -35.09 -17.78 7.32
N ARG A 268 -35.49 -19.06 7.39
CA ARG A 268 -34.77 -20.11 8.12
C ARG A 268 -33.66 -20.68 7.21
N GLY A 269 -32.44 -20.88 7.73
CA GLY A 269 -31.38 -21.58 6.99
C GLY A 269 -30.19 -21.97 7.87
N ALA A 270 -29.76 -23.23 7.74
CA ALA A 270 -28.66 -23.93 8.43
C ALA A 270 -27.45 -23.12 8.97
N ALA A 271 -26.94 -23.54 10.13
CA ALA A 271 -25.67 -23.07 10.69
C ALA A 271 -24.46 -23.89 10.17
N PRO A 272 -23.32 -23.25 9.84
CA PRO A 272 -22.03 -23.92 9.64
C PRO A 272 -21.29 -24.15 10.96
N ALA A 273 -20.52 -25.24 11.05
CA ALA A 273 -19.72 -25.58 12.23
C ALA A 273 -18.33 -24.87 12.23
N PRO A 274 -17.73 -24.59 13.41
CA PRO A 274 -16.41 -23.97 13.50
C PRO A 274 -15.28 -24.94 13.10
N ALA A 275 -14.27 -24.41 12.42
CA ALA A 275 -13.04 -25.15 12.09
C ALA A 275 -12.07 -25.22 13.30
N PRO A 276 -11.35 -26.33 13.51
CA PRO A 276 -10.49 -26.52 14.68
C PRO A 276 -9.12 -25.83 14.56
N ALA A 277 -8.55 -25.47 15.72
CA ALA A 277 -7.19 -24.93 15.83
C ALA A 277 -6.11 -26.03 15.69
N PRO A 278 -4.88 -25.68 15.25
CA PRO A 278 -3.78 -26.63 15.11
C PRO A 278 -3.19 -27.04 16.48
N ALA A 279 -2.97 -28.34 16.68
CA ALA A 279 -2.27 -28.91 17.83
C ALA A 279 -0.75 -29.01 17.59
N ALA A 280 0.04 -29.18 18.66
CA ALA A 280 1.51 -29.04 18.63
C ALA A 280 2.29 -30.34 18.94
N ALA A 281 3.45 -30.48 18.28
CA ALA A 281 4.56 -31.39 18.61
C ALA A 281 4.25 -32.91 18.43
N PRO A 282 5.25 -33.84 18.42
CA PRO A 282 6.48 -33.87 19.23
C PRO A 282 7.80 -33.71 18.44
N ALA A 283 8.93 -33.76 19.17
CA ALA A 283 10.30 -33.70 18.63
C ALA A 283 10.98 -35.09 18.62
N ALA A 284 12.16 -35.24 17.98
CA ALA A 284 13.39 -35.82 18.59
C ALA A 284 14.53 -36.21 17.60
N VAL A 285 15.69 -35.52 17.70
CA VAL A 285 17.10 -35.98 17.45
C VAL A 285 17.54 -36.46 16.02
N PRO A 286 18.85 -36.62 15.69
CA PRO A 286 19.39 -35.99 14.47
C PRO A 286 20.24 -36.90 13.54
N ALA A 287 20.83 -36.31 12.49
CA ALA A 287 21.92 -36.89 11.69
C ALA A 287 23.03 -35.85 11.40
N ALA A 288 24.25 -36.31 11.10
CA ALA A 288 25.44 -35.48 10.91
C ALA A 288 25.65 -35.02 9.45
N GLY A 289 26.61 -34.10 9.24
CA GLY A 289 27.10 -33.74 7.89
C GLY A 289 27.91 -34.86 7.22
N PRO A 290 28.43 -34.62 5.99
CA PRO A 290 29.83 -34.20 5.94
C PRO A 290 30.22 -33.30 4.74
N GLY A 291 31.49 -32.91 4.73
CA GLY A 291 32.32 -32.74 3.53
C GLY A 291 33.79 -33.07 3.91
N PRO A 292 34.79 -32.91 3.03
CA PRO A 292 34.71 -32.60 1.59
C PRO A 292 35.55 -33.57 0.69
N GLY A 293 35.47 -33.38 -0.63
CA GLY A 293 36.58 -33.64 -1.57
C GLY A 293 36.63 -34.97 -2.35
N SER A 294 36.71 -34.85 -3.67
CA SER A 294 37.59 -35.64 -4.58
C SER A 294 37.54 -35.01 -6.00
N GLU A 295 38.46 -35.42 -6.89
CA GLU A 295 38.76 -34.76 -8.17
C GLU A 295 38.14 -35.46 -9.42
N ALA A 296 38.25 -34.78 -10.58
CA ALA A 296 38.26 -35.21 -12.01
C ALA A 296 37.81 -36.65 -12.41
N ASN A 297 37.25 -36.96 -13.60
CA ASN A 297 37.39 -36.44 -14.97
C ASN A 297 36.32 -37.17 -15.89
N VAL A 298 36.16 -37.12 -17.23
CA VAL A 298 36.83 -36.50 -18.42
C VAL A 298 35.79 -36.22 -19.54
N ALA A 299 36.13 -35.33 -20.48
CA ALA A 299 35.90 -35.39 -21.94
C ALA A 299 34.50 -35.68 -22.60
N ALA A 300 33.98 -34.62 -23.25
CA ALA A 300 33.85 -34.48 -24.71
C ALA A 300 32.64 -35.02 -25.53
N ALA A 301 32.46 -34.34 -26.68
CA ALA A 301 31.69 -34.66 -27.90
C ALA A 301 30.14 -34.64 -27.84
N ALA A 302 29.40 -34.48 -28.96
CA ALA A 302 29.48 -33.55 -30.10
C ALA A 302 28.32 -33.86 -31.09
N ALA A 303 27.82 -32.86 -31.81
CA ALA A 303 26.72 -32.92 -32.81
C ALA A 303 25.34 -33.40 -32.27
N GLY A 304 24.19 -33.06 -32.88
CA GLY A 304 23.95 -32.05 -33.92
C GLY A 304 23.09 -32.56 -35.08
N ARG A 305 21.83 -32.10 -35.20
CA ARG A 305 21.04 -32.09 -36.45
C ARG A 305 19.72 -31.31 -36.32
N ALA A 306 19.29 -30.74 -37.44
CA ALA A 306 17.96 -30.25 -37.78
C ALA A 306 17.76 -30.52 -39.30
N PRO A 307 16.69 -30.07 -39.96
CA PRO A 307 15.27 -30.00 -39.61
C PRO A 307 14.42 -30.93 -40.53
N VAL A 308 13.08 -30.96 -40.38
CA VAL A 308 12.13 -31.51 -41.39
C VAL A 308 10.91 -30.57 -41.51
N ALA A 309 10.26 -30.52 -42.66
CA ALA A 309 9.29 -29.49 -43.06
C ALA A 309 7.87 -30.02 -43.42
N VAL A 310 6.96 -29.08 -43.71
CA VAL A 310 5.53 -29.24 -44.07
C VAL A 310 5.33 -29.92 -45.44
N PRO A 311 4.15 -30.53 -45.72
CA PRO A 311 2.99 -29.81 -46.28
C PRO A 311 1.63 -30.25 -45.66
N GLY A 312 0.47 -29.64 -45.96
CA GLY A 312 0.16 -28.47 -46.80
C GLY A 312 -1.05 -28.71 -47.73
N ALA A 313 -2.19 -28.09 -47.46
CA ALA A 313 -3.38 -28.10 -48.33
C ALA A 313 -4.20 -26.80 -48.18
N SER A 314 -4.81 -26.32 -49.26
CA SER A 314 -5.49 -25.01 -49.31
C SER A 314 -7.01 -25.12 -49.48
N SER A 315 -7.74 -24.14 -48.96
CA SER A 315 -8.96 -23.63 -49.60
C SER A 315 -9.07 -22.11 -49.41
N ARG A 316 -9.91 -21.46 -50.21
CA ARG A 316 -10.03 -19.99 -50.36
C ARG A 316 -11.52 -19.64 -50.39
N ARG A 317 -11.87 -18.39 -50.05
CA ARG A 317 -13.21 -17.73 -50.02
C ARG A 317 -13.86 -17.76 -48.63
N GLU A 318 -14.68 -16.79 -48.22
CA GLU A 318 -14.98 -15.45 -48.76
C GLU A 318 -15.34 -14.49 -47.60
N ALA A 319 -15.59 -13.21 -47.87
CA ALA A 319 -15.88 -12.21 -46.83
C ALA A 319 -17.30 -12.33 -46.25
N GLY A 320 -17.43 -12.19 -44.93
CA GLY A 320 -18.72 -12.20 -44.22
C GLY A 320 -18.63 -11.44 -42.89
N ALA A 321 -19.72 -10.79 -42.46
CA ALA A 321 -19.72 -9.89 -41.31
C ALA A 321 -19.73 -10.62 -39.96
N ALA A 322 -18.89 -10.17 -39.01
CA ALA A 322 -18.72 -10.79 -37.71
C ALA A 322 -19.86 -10.43 -36.72
N GLY A 323 -20.88 -11.29 -36.64
CA GLY A 323 -21.93 -11.22 -35.62
C GLY A 323 -21.48 -11.79 -34.27
N GLY A 324 -21.21 -10.93 -33.29
CA GLY A 324 -20.91 -11.36 -31.92
C GLY A 324 -22.15 -11.86 -31.17
N GLY A 325 -22.25 -13.19 -30.98
CA GLY A 325 -23.28 -13.83 -30.17
C GLY A 325 -22.98 -13.76 -28.67
N GLY A 326 -23.94 -13.24 -27.91
CA GLY A 326 -24.01 -13.29 -26.45
C GLY A 326 -25.48 -13.44 -26.05
N ALA A 327 -25.76 -14.07 -24.91
CA ALA A 327 -27.12 -14.40 -24.51
C ALA A 327 -27.92 -13.12 -24.21
N VAL A 328 -29.08 -12.94 -24.84
CA VAL A 328 -29.91 -11.75 -24.65
C VAL A 328 -30.63 -11.86 -23.29
N VAL A 329 -30.22 -11.02 -22.34
CA VAL A 329 -30.80 -10.94 -20.98
C VAL A 329 -32.03 -10.04 -20.98
N TYR A 330 -32.03 -8.99 -21.79
CA TYR A 330 -33.18 -8.13 -22.00
C TYR A 330 -33.34 -7.84 -23.50
N ALA A 331 -34.43 -8.32 -24.08
CA ALA A 331 -34.79 -8.07 -25.47
C ALA A 331 -35.03 -6.57 -25.71
N ARG A 332 -34.75 -6.09 -26.92
CA ARG A 332 -34.77 -4.66 -27.28
C ARG A 332 -36.06 -3.97 -26.83
N GLY A 333 -35.94 -3.10 -25.82
CA GLY A 333 -37.05 -2.36 -25.21
C GLY A 333 -36.67 -0.93 -24.82
N PRO A 334 -37.63 -0.13 -24.32
CA PRO A 334 -37.36 1.22 -23.84
C PRO A 334 -36.54 1.18 -22.53
N VAL A 335 -35.69 2.17 -22.33
CA VAL A 335 -34.79 2.26 -21.16
C VAL A 335 -35.54 2.24 -19.82
N SER A 336 -36.75 2.80 -19.79
CA SER A 336 -37.61 2.86 -18.60
C SER A 336 -38.03 1.49 -18.06
N ALA A 337 -38.18 0.48 -18.94
CA ALA A 337 -38.74 -0.84 -18.65
C ALA A 337 -37.70 -1.94 -18.40
N LEU A 338 -36.45 -1.57 -18.12
CA LEU A 338 -35.41 -2.48 -17.64
C LEU A 338 -35.74 -3.04 -16.23
N PRO A 339 -35.28 -4.28 -15.89
CA PRO A 339 -35.47 -4.87 -14.56
C PRO A 339 -34.84 -4.08 -13.40
N GLU A 340 -35.38 -4.27 -12.20
CA GLU A 340 -34.95 -3.58 -10.97
C GLU A 340 -33.53 -3.95 -10.53
N GLU A 341 -33.09 -5.18 -10.81
CA GLU A 341 -31.70 -5.66 -10.66
C GLU A 341 -30.67 -4.77 -11.37
N HIS A 342 -31.11 -3.91 -12.30
CA HIS A 342 -30.28 -2.98 -13.06
C HIS A 342 -30.73 -1.52 -12.90
N ALA A 343 -31.34 -1.16 -11.76
CA ALA A 343 -31.76 0.21 -11.44
C ALA A 343 -30.63 1.27 -11.58
N SER A 344 -29.41 0.95 -11.14
CA SER A 344 -28.24 1.83 -11.29
C SER A 344 -27.77 2.03 -12.74
N ARG A 345 -28.21 1.17 -13.68
CA ARG A 345 -28.05 1.37 -15.13
C ARG A 345 -29.20 2.22 -15.68
N ARG A 346 -30.44 2.00 -15.24
CA ARG A 346 -31.64 2.78 -15.63
C ARG A 346 -31.45 4.27 -15.41
N GLU A 347 -31.03 4.66 -14.20
CA GLU A 347 -30.78 6.06 -13.83
C GLU A 347 -29.79 6.74 -14.79
N ARG A 348 -28.66 6.07 -15.07
CA ARG A 348 -27.63 6.58 -15.99
C ARG A 348 -28.07 6.62 -17.45
N PHE A 349 -29.00 5.76 -17.86
CA PHE A 349 -29.50 5.69 -19.22
C PHE A 349 -30.69 6.64 -19.46
N ALA A 350 -31.40 7.08 -18.40
CA ALA A 350 -32.48 8.04 -18.48
C ALA A 350 -32.05 9.40 -19.09
N GLU A 351 -30.77 9.77 -18.96
CA GLU A 351 -30.18 10.92 -19.67
C GLU A 351 -30.37 10.88 -21.20
N LEU A 352 -30.52 9.70 -21.82
CA LEU A 352 -30.73 9.61 -23.27
C LEU A 352 -32.16 10.01 -23.64
N ASP A 353 -33.16 9.51 -22.91
CA ASP A 353 -34.56 9.82 -23.18
C ASP A 353 -34.92 11.27 -22.80
N THR A 354 -34.20 11.91 -21.86
CA THR A 354 -34.38 13.35 -21.58
C THR A 354 -33.74 14.26 -22.64
N LEU A 355 -32.71 13.80 -23.35
CA LEU A 355 -32.08 14.54 -24.46
C LEU A 355 -32.80 14.33 -25.80
N GLN A 356 -33.30 13.13 -26.05
CA GLN A 356 -34.00 12.74 -27.28
C GLN A 356 -34.86 11.49 -26.98
N PRO A 357 -36.19 11.57 -26.89
CA PRO A 357 -37.00 10.42 -26.51
C PRO A 357 -36.98 9.29 -27.55
N GLY A 358 -37.04 8.05 -27.08
CA GLY A 358 -37.26 6.86 -27.92
C GLY A 358 -36.01 6.00 -28.15
N TRP A 359 -34.99 6.12 -27.32
CA TRP A 359 -33.86 5.19 -27.38
C TRP A 359 -34.29 3.80 -26.94
N THR A 360 -33.77 2.77 -27.61
CA THR A 360 -34.01 1.38 -27.23
C THR A 360 -32.72 0.69 -26.86
N VAL A 361 -32.76 -0.12 -25.82
CA VAL A 361 -31.61 -0.81 -25.24
C VAL A 361 -31.84 -2.32 -25.26
N GLU A 362 -30.78 -3.05 -25.56
CA GLU A 362 -30.72 -4.50 -25.51
C GLU A 362 -29.56 -4.89 -24.58
N LEU A 363 -29.81 -5.77 -23.61
CA LEU A 363 -28.76 -6.25 -22.71
C LEU A 363 -28.34 -7.67 -23.10
N ARG A 364 -27.02 -7.89 -23.22
CA ARG A 364 -26.44 -9.19 -23.55
C ARG A 364 -25.45 -9.61 -22.46
N SER A 365 -25.63 -10.81 -21.92
CA SER A 365 -24.60 -11.47 -21.11
C SER A 365 -23.48 -11.98 -22.00
N ARG A 366 -22.24 -11.81 -21.52
CA ARG A 366 -21.02 -12.33 -22.12
C ARG A 366 -20.17 -12.98 -21.03
N GLY A 367 -20.71 -14.06 -20.46
CA GLY A 367 -20.21 -14.61 -19.19
C GLY A 367 -20.72 -13.75 -18.03
N ASP A 368 -19.86 -13.50 -17.04
CA ASP A 368 -20.21 -12.76 -15.82
C ASP A 368 -20.49 -11.26 -16.04
N THR A 369 -20.21 -10.73 -17.25
CA THR A 369 -20.48 -9.33 -17.60
C THR A 369 -21.73 -9.19 -18.47
N VAL A 370 -22.52 -8.12 -18.19
CA VAL A 370 -23.69 -7.73 -18.99
C VAL A 370 -23.37 -6.45 -19.74
N ASP A 371 -23.22 -6.58 -21.06
CA ASP A 371 -23.02 -5.49 -22.00
C ASP A 371 -24.36 -4.85 -22.39
N ALA A 372 -24.39 -3.52 -22.49
CA ALA A 372 -25.56 -2.75 -22.94
C ALA A 372 -25.36 -2.21 -24.36
N VAL A 373 -26.25 -2.59 -25.27
CA VAL A 373 -26.24 -2.18 -26.68
C VAL A 373 -27.38 -1.20 -26.93
N PHE A 374 -27.04 0.00 -27.39
CA PHE A 374 -27.99 1.07 -27.67
C PHE A 374 -28.34 1.16 -29.16
N PHE A 375 -29.62 1.45 -29.41
CA PHE A 375 -30.18 1.68 -30.73
C PHE A 375 -30.88 3.05 -30.76
N HIS A 376 -30.53 3.84 -31.79
CA HIS A 376 -31.12 5.16 -32.05
C HIS A 376 -32.62 5.01 -32.41
N PRO A 377 -33.48 6.04 -32.21
CA PRO A 377 -34.90 5.98 -32.60
C PRO A 377 -35.16 5.58 -34.06
N SER A 378 -34.22 5.78 -34.99
CA SER A 378 -34.30 5.29 -36.38
C SER A 378 -34.11 3.77 -36.54
N GLY A 379 -33.78 3.05 -35.48
CA GLY A 379 -33.47 1.61 -35.49
C GLY A 379 -31.99 1.26 -35.68
N GLU A 380 -31.12 2.24 -35.91
CA GLU A 380 -29.69 2.02 -36.11
C GLU A 380 -28.96 1.61 -34.82
N ARG A 381 -28.03 0.65 -34.92
CA ARG A 381 -27.25 0.12 -33.79
C ARG A 381 -26.03 0.99 -33.49
N VAL A 382 -26.12 1.83 -32.46
CA VAL A 382 -25.06 2.75 -32.03
C VAL A 382 -24.00 2.08 -31.14
N GLY A 383 -24.35 0.95 -30.51
CA GLY A 383 -23.43 0.16 -29.71
C GLY A 383 -23.28 0.71 -28.29
N ALA A 384 -22.13 1.26 -27.94
CA ALA A 384 -21.82 1.68 -26.57
C ALA A 384 -22.50 3.00 -26.15
N PHE A 385 -22.86 3.10 -24.86
CA PHE A 385 -23.51 4.28 -24.26
C PHE A 385 -22.84 5.62 -24.58
N ALA A 386 -21.50 5.67 -24.59
CA ALA A 386 -20.74 6.90 -24.87
C ALA A 386 -20.97 7.46 -26.28
N ASN A 387 -21.29 6.59 -27.26
CA ASN A 387 -21.64 7.01 -28.61
C ASN A 387 -23.10 7.49 -28.66
N ALA A 388 -24.02 6.76 -28.01
CA ALA A 388 -25.43 7.14 -27.90
C ALA A 388 -25.59 8.53 -27.26
N ARG A 389 -24.93 8.78 -26.13
CA ARG A 389 -24.94 10.09 -25.44
C ARG A 389 -24.41 11.22 -26.32
N ARG A 390 -23.36 10.96 -27.13
CA ARG A 390 -22.83 11.95 -28.08
C ARG A 390 -23.83 12.27 -29.20
N MET A 391 -24.53 11.27 -29.72
CA MET A 391 -25.57 11.47 -30.74
C MET A 391 -26.79 12.19 -30.18
N ALA A 392 -27.28 11.80 -28.99
CA ALA A 392 -28.40 12.47 -28.33
C ALA A 392 -28.10 13.94 -28.00
N LEU A 393 -26.89 14.26 -27.51
CA LEU A 393 -26.44 15.64 -27.30
C LEU A 393 -26.34 16.44 -28.61
N ALA A 394 -25.90 15.82 -29.71
CA ALA A 394 -25.84 16.47 -31.02
C ALA A 394 -27.24 16.71 -31.62
N ALA A 395 -28.17 15.77 -31.46
CA ALA A 395 -29.56 15.91 -31.88
C ALA A 395 -30.29 16.98 -31.05
N SER A 396 -30.13 16.96 -29.72
CA SER A 396 -30.67 17.99 -28.81
C SER A 396 -30.17 19.40 -29.19
N LYS A 397 -28.87 19.56 -29.47
CA LYS A 397 -28.28 20.82 -29.95
C LYS A 397 -28.64 21.20 -31.40
N ALA A 398 -29.27 20.31 -32.16
CA ALA A 398 -29.81 20.60 -33.50
C ALA A 398 -31.32 20.88 -33.49
N ALA A 399 -31.98 20.66 -32.35
CA ALA A 399 -33.42 20.91 -32.14
C ALA A 399 -33.70 22.15 -31.24
N ALA A 400 -32.65 22.81 -30.78
CA ALA A 400 -32.66 24.04 -29.97
C ALA A 400 -31.81 25.13 -30.64
#